data_AF-A0A417E8H2-F1
#
_entry.id   AF-A0A417E8H2-F1
#
_cell.length_a   1.000
_cell.length_b   1.000
_cell.length_c   1.000
_cell.angle_alpha   90.00
_cell.angle_beta   90.00
_cell.angle_gamma   90.00
#
_symmetry.space_group_name_H-M   'P 1'
#
loop_
_entity.id
_entity.type
_entity.pdbx_description
1 polymer ?
#
loop_
_entity_poly.entity_id
_entity_poly.type
_entity_poly.pdbx_seq_one_letter_code
_entity_poly.pdbx_strand_id
1 'polypeptide(L)'
;MTNNGTIRKGTFTNEVINESSGTINGGTFTGAITNNDGTVLDGDFSGAILNGMLVITFDPDNRDQSITKKVNWSKDGAALTAPDPVPTKEGHSIEGWYYDNNGTETKWNFDTDTVKCTMTLKAKWELSTYSVTLQTDGGTIASGKEVTGYTYGTGAVLPTTNDITRKGYRFDGWYADSNFSGSPVTEITGTDTGNKTFYAKWTRNTIPIISGNTINYIVEHYKTDGSGYTLAETEHSAGKTGDTVAATPKTYEGFTYNPAISTASGTLKKISSPEDIVTLKLYYDVNADTEQESTDSGSEEKADREGPSPVVKNTPSYVTYTVQAGDTLWKIARKYSCSVAGIVAANSDRIKNPNRIHAGWQLKIPMSGAPVSGSTPDAVLPENKKSGIYIVRQGDTLWAIARKCGCSVAEIVSLNWELIRNPALIYSGWELKVPQD
;
A
#
# COMPACT_ATOMS: atom_id res chain seq x y z
N MET A 1 -70.61 -7.47 -23.61
CA MET A 1 -70.90 -7.28 -22.17
C MET A 1 -69.71 -6.56 -21.57
N THR A 2 -69.93 -5.50 -20.78
CA THR A 2 -68.85 -4.89 -19.99
C THR A 2 -68.98 -5.34 -18.55
N ASN A 3 -67.94 -5.98 -18.00
CA ASN A 3 -67.89 -6.45 -16.62
C ASN A 3 -67.14 -5.46 -15.74
N ASN A 4 -67.87 -4.84 -14.81
CA ASN A 4 -67.34 -3.94 -13.78
C ASN A 4 -67.55 -4.50 -12.36
N GLY A 5 -68.03 -5.75 -12.25
CA GLY A 5 -68.34 -6.43 -10.99
C GLY A 5 -67.76 -7.84 -10.97
N THR A 6 -68.42 -8.81 -10.30
CA THR A 6 -67.90 -10.20 -10.24
C THR A 6 -68.74 -11.16 -11.06
N ILE A 7 -68.15 -11.78 -12.09
CA ILE A 7 -68.70 -12.95 -12.76
C ILE A 7 -68.29 -14.20 -11.96
N ARG A 8 -69.25 -15.02 -11.53
CA ARG A 8 -69.00 -16.25 -10.77
C ARG A 8 -69.39 -17.55 -11.52
N LYS A 9 -70.29 -17.44 -12.49
CA LYS A 9 -70.83 -18.56 -13.29
C LYS A 9 -71.62 -18.03 -14.49
N GLY A 10 -71.91 -18.91 -15.45
CA GLY A 10 -72.70 -18.60 -16.65
C GLY A 10 -71.97 -19.02 -17.93
N THR A 11 -72.65 -18.94 -19.07
CA THR A 11 -72.06 -19.20 -20.39
C THR A 11 -72.14 -17.93 -21.23
N PHE A 12 -71.00 -17.50 -21.76
CA PHE A 12 -70.85 -16.24 -22.48
C PHE A 12 -70.30 -16.51 -23.89
N THR A 13 -71.17 -16.33 -24.88
CA THR A 13 -70.86 -16.59 -26.30
C THR A 13 -70.54 -15.33 -27.09
N ASN A 14 -70.93 -14.16 -26.58
CA ASN A 14 -70.64 -12.85 -27.17
C ASN A 14 -69.43 -12.21 -26.49
N GLU A 15 -68.95 -11.08 -27.05
CA GLU A 15 -67.80 -10.36 -26.51
C GLU A 15 -68.02 -9.96 -25.03
N VAL A 16 -66.98 -10.18 -24.21
CA VAL A 16 -66.90 -9.74 -22.82
C VAL A 16 -65.69 -8.82 -22.65
N ILE A 17 -65.92 -7.58 -22.22
CA ILE A 17 -64.87 -6.63 -21.86
C ILE A 17 -64.80 -6.61 -20.33
N ASN A 18 -63.70 -7.05 -19.77
CA ASN A 18 -63.47 -7.04 -18.32
C ASN A 18 -62.68 -5.79 -17.97
N GLU A 19 -63.34 -4.79 -17.38
CA GLU A 19 -62.69 -3.53 -16.98
C GLU A 19 -61.90 -3.72 -15.69
N SER A 20 -61.10 -2.73 -15.32
CA SER A 20 -60.18 -2.80 -14.17
C SER A 20 -60.85 -3.12 -12.83
N SER A 21 -62.13 -2.74 -12.65
CA SER A 21 -62.91 -3.08 -11.45
C SER A 21 -63.61 -4.44 -11.53
N GLY A 22 -63.56 -5.10 -12.70
CA GLY A 22 -64.16 -6.40 -12.96
C GLY A 22 -63.33 -7.54 -12.38
N THR A 23 -64.03 -8.57 -11.90
CA THR A 23 -63.45 -9.86 -11.50
C THR A 23 -64.16 -10.99 -12.22
N ILE A 24 -63.42 -11.90 -12.86
CA ILE A 24 -63.94 -13.17 -13.38
C ILE A 24 -63.43 -14.29 -12.48
N ASN A 25 -64.36 -15.00 -11.84
CA ASN A 25 -64.10 -16.09 -10.90
C ASN A 25 -65.04 -17.27 -11.19
N GLY A 26 -65.07 -17.70 -12.45
CA GLY A 26 -65.89 -18.80 -12.95
C GLY A 26 -66.73 -18.46 -14.19
N GLY A 27 -67.39 -19.47 -14.76
CA GLY A 27 -68.15 -19.37 -16.02
C GLY A 27 -67.42 -19.97 -17.22
N THR A 28 -68.14 -20.13 -18.34
CA THR A 28 -67.61 -20.67 -19.61
C THR A 28 -67.73 -19.61 -20.70
N PHE A 29 -66.64 -19.37 -21.41
CA PHE A 29 -66.55 -18.33 -22.41
C PHE A 29 -66.10 -18.91 -23.75
N THR A 30 -66.85 -18.55 -24.80
CA THR A 30 -66.60 -19.00 -26.18
C THR A 30 -66.58 -17.83 -27.18
N GLY A 31 -66.89 -16.61 -26.73
CA GLY A 31 -66.72 -15.38 -27.51
C GLY A 31 -65.35 -14.74 -27.30
N ALA A 32 -65.16 -13.53 -27.86
CA ALA A 32 -63.98 -12.72 -27.58
C ALA A 32 -64.00 -12.18 -26.14
N ILE A 33 -62.85 -12.14 -25.48
CA ILE A 33 -62.70 -11.49 -24.18
C ILE A 33 -61.61 -10.45 -24.27
N THR A 34 -61.92 -9.21 -23.92
CA THR A 34 -60.95 -8.14 -23.78
C THR A 34 -60.73 -7.84 -22.31
N ASN A 35 -59.56 -8.16 -21.75
CA ASN A 35 -59.22 -7.81 -20.37
C ASN A 35 -58.52 -6.45 -20.31
N ASN A 36 -59.27 -5.41 -19.89
CA ASN A 36 -58.80 -4.05 -19.62
C ASN A 36 -58.41 -3.92 -18.14
N ASP A 37 -57.36 -4.65 -17.73
CA ASP A 37 -56.81 -4.65 -16.37
C ASP A 37 -57.69 -5.28 -15.27
N GLY A 38 -58.80 -5.93 -15.61
CA GLY A 38 -59.62 -6.63 -14.63
C GLY A 38 -58.97 -7.90 -14.08
N THR A 39 -59.47 -8.38 -12.95
CA THR A 39 -58.96 -9.58 -12.26
C THR A 39 -59.57 -10.84 -12.87
N VAL A 40 -58.76 -11.85 -13.19
CA VAL A 40 -59.24 -13.17 -13.62
C VAL A 40 -58.66 -14.23 -12.69
N LEU A 41 -59.53 -14.83 -11.88
CA LEU A 41 -59.20 -15.84 -10.88
C LEU A 41 -59.50 -17.26 -11.38
N ASP A 42 -60.61 -17.43 -12.12
CA ASP A 42 -61.11 -18.72 -12.59
C ASP A 42 -62.07 -18.57 -13.78
N GLY A 43 -62.29 -19.64 -14.54
CA GLY A 43 -63.18 -19.69 -15.71
C GLY A 43 -62.69 -20.65 -16.81
N ASP A 44 -63.61 -21.18 -17.60
CA ASP A 44 -63.29 -21.95 -18.80
C ASP A 44 -63.27 -21.03 -20.03
N PHE A 45 -62.07 -20.84 -20.59
CA PHE A 45 -61.81 -20.01 -21.77
C PHE A 45 -61.36 -20.83 -22.99
N SER A 46 -61.52 -22.16 -22.95
CA SER A 46 -60.99 -23.07 -23.98
C SER A 46 -61.48 -22.77 -25.40
N GLY A 47 -62.65 -22.16 -25.55
CA GLY A 47 -63.21 -21.72 -26.84
C GLY A 47 -63.17 -20.22 -27.09
N ALA A 48 -62.54 -19.41 -26.22
CA ALA A 48 -62.57 -17.95 -26.30
C ALA A 48 -61.37 -17.38 -27.08
N ILE A 49 -61.56 -16.20 -27.70
CA ILE A 49 -60.47 -15.38 -28.25
C ILE A 49 -60.04 -14.39 -27.16
N LEU A 50 -58.80 -14.47 -26.70
CA LEU A 50 -58.30 -13.63 -25.61
C LEU A 50 -57.58 -12.39 -26.15
N ASN A 51 -58.13 -11.22 -25.84
CA ASN A 51 -57.61 -9.90 -26.13
C ASN A 51 -57.31 -9.20 -24.79
N GLY A 52 -56.27 -8.38 -24.74
CA GLY A 52 -55.90 -7.66 -23.52
C GLY A 52 -54.40 -7.65 -23.29
N MET A 53 -53.94 -6.55 -22.70
CA MET A 53 -52.54 -6.28 -22.48
C MET A 53 -52.37 -5.85 -21.03
N LEU A 54 -51.60 -6.63 -20.26
CA LEU A 54 -51.26 -6.29 -18.89
C LEU A 54 -50.06 -5.34 -18.89
N VAL A 55 -50.10 -4.33 -18.03
CA VAL A 55 -49.00 -3.41 -17.79
C VAL A 55 -48.38 -3.74 -16.45
N ILE A 56 -47.15 -4.21 -16.46
CA ILE A 56 -46.40 -4.49 -15.23
C ILE A 56 -45.45 -3.34 -14.98
N THR A 57 -45.57 -2.72 -13.82
CA THR A 57 -44.72 -1.61 -13.40
C THR A 57 -43.66 -2.12 -12.43
N PHE A 58 -42.41 -1.98 -12.80
CA PHE A 58 -41.26 -2.22 -11.93
C PHE A 58 -40.86 -0.89 -11.30
N ASP A 59 -41.19 -0.73 -10.02
CA ASP A 59 -40.81 0.43 -9.21
C ASP A 59 -39.49 0.13 -8.48
N PRO A 60 -38.38 0.80 -8.85
CA PRO A 60 -37.08 0.55 -8.25
C PRO A 60 -36.96 1.04 -6.79
N ASP A 61 -37.96 1.72 -6.22
CA ASP A 61 -37.97 2.20 -4.82
C ASP A 61 -36.72 3.03 -4.43
N ASN A 62 -36.16 3.74 -5.40
CA ASN A 62 -34.94 4.54 -5.26
C ASN A 62 -35.09 5.96 -5.83
N ARG A 63 -36.34 6.40 -6.09
CA ARG A 63 -36.73 7.66 -6.75
C ARG A 63 -36.41 7.74 -8.26
N ASP A 64 -35.85 6.69 -8.85
CA ASP A 64 -35.75 6.59 -10.30
C ASP A 64 -37.11 6.35 -10.95
N GLN A 65 -37.17 6.55 -12.27
CA GLN A 65 -38.38 6.27 -13.03
C GLN A 65 -38.71 4.78 -13.03
N SER A 66 -39.98 4.46 -12.80
CA SER A 66 -40.48 3.10 -12.91
C SER A 66 -40.37 2.59 -14.35
N ILE A 67 -40.05 1.32 -14.51
CA ILE A 67 -39.97 0.65 -15.80
C ILE A 67 -41.29 -0.06 -16.07
N THR A 68 -41.91 0.15 -17.23
CA THR A 68 -43.15 -0.55 -17.59
C THR A 68 -42.90 -1.63 -18.64
N LYS A 69 -43.55 -2.77 -18.46
CA LYS A 69 -43.50 -3.89 -19.40
C LYS A 69 -44.90 -4.33 -19.75
N LYS A 70 -45.16 -4.41 -21.05
CA LYS A 70 -46.44 -4.85 -21.60
C LYS A 70 -46.36 -6.33 -21.94
N VAL A 71 -47.34 -7.10 -21.46
CA VAL A 71 -47.45 -8.54 -21.75
C VAL A 71 -48.87 -8.86 -22.18
N ASN A 72 -49.01 -9.76 -23.15
CA ASN A 72 -50.32 -10.21 -23.61
C ASN A 72 -50.96 -11.05 -22.50
N TRP A 73 -52.25 -10.80 -22.25
CA TRP A 73 -53.01 -11.58 -21.29
C TRP A 73 -53.21 -13.02 -21.77
N SER A 74 -53.18 -13.97 -20.83
CA SER A 74 -53.47 -15.39 -21.03
C SER A 74 -54.26 -15.91 -19.83
N LYS A 75 -55.13 -16.91 -20.06
CA LYS A 75 -55.92 -17.57 -19.00
C LYS A 75 -55.03 -18.25 -17.94
N ASP A 76 -53.88 -18.76 -18.36
CA ASP A 76 -52.93 -19.47 -17.50
C ASP A 76 -51.95 -18.49 -16.82
N GLY A 77 -52.15 -17.19 -17.05
CA GLY A 77 -51.21 -16.13 -16.73
C GLY A 77 -50.12 -15.98 -17.79
N ALA A 78 -49.44 -14.83 -17.78
CA ALA A 78 -48.31 -14.58 -18.66
C ALA A 78 -47.00 -14.64 -17.88
N ALA A 79 -45.99 -15.28 -18.47
CA ALA A 79 -44.63 -15.25 -17.94
C ALA A 79 -44.09 -13.82 -18.00
N LEU A 80 -43.35 -13.43 -16.97
CA LEU A 80 -42.71 -12.14 -16.88
C LEU A 80 -41.20 -12.38 -16.77
N THR A 81 -40.40 -11.61 -17.49
CA THR A 81 -38.95 -11.57 -17.24
C THR A 81 -38.58 -10.26 -16.57
N ALA A 82 -37.53 -10.31 -15.74
CA ALA A 82 -36.96 -9.17 -15.04
C ALA A 82 -36.67 -7.99 -15.99
N PRO A 83 -36.65 -6.74 -15.48
CA PRO A 83 -36.30 -5.58 -16.29
C PRO A 83 -34.85 -5.66 -16.77
N ASP A 84 -34.63 -5.23 -18.01
CA ASP A 84 -33.32 -5.13 -18.67
C ASP A 84 -33.20 -3.74 -19.32
N PRO A 85 -32.26 -2.87 -18.90
CA PRO A 85 -31.27 -3.11 -17.84
C PRO A 85 -31.92 -3.22 -16.45
N VAL A 86 -31.30 -4.01 -15.58
CA VAL A 86 -31.69 -4.07 -14.16
C VAL A 86 -31.42 -2.71 -13.52
N PRO A 87 -32.37 -2.13 -12.77
CA PRO A 87 -32.13 -0.89 -12.03
C PRO A 87 -30.91 -0.97 -11.13
N THR A 88 -30.23 0.16 -10.95
CA THR A 88 -29.05 0.25 -10.11
C THR A 88 -29.30 1.21 -8.96
N LYS A 89 -28.78 0.87 -7.78
CA LYS A 89 -28.74 1.77 -6.62
C LYS A 89 -27.32 1.74 -6.07
N GLU A 90 -26.71 2.92 -5.91
CA GLU A 90 -25.33 3.02 -5.47
C GLU A 90 -25.11 2.27 -4.14
N GLY A 91 -24.12 1.39 -4.10
CA GLY A 91 -23.78 0.60 -2.92
C GLY A 91 -24.79 -0.50 -2.53
N HIS A 92 -25.76 -0.80 -3.39
CA HIS A 92 -26.78 -1.83 -3.12
C HIS A 92 -26.93 -2.81 -4.29
N SER A 93 -27.15 -4.09 -3.96
CA SER A 93 -27.64 -5.10 -4.90
C SER A 93 -29.15 -5.25 -4.78
N ILE A 94 -29.80 -5.62 -5.89
CA ILE A 94 -31.23 -5.94 -5.86
C ILE A 94 -31.40 -7.30 -5.17
N GLU A 95 -32.08 -7.29 -4.03
CA GLU A 95 -32.38 -8.50 -3.27
C GLU A 95 -33.54 -9.26 -3.94
N GLY A 96 -34.47 -8.52 -4.57
CA GLY A 96 -35.52 -9.05 -5.41
C GLY A 96 -36.63 -8.06 -5.69
N TRP A 97 -37.66 -8.56 -6.38
CA TRP A 97 -38.88 -7.82 -6.68
C TRP A 97 -40.03 -8.36 -5.82
N TYR A 98 -40.85 -7.47 -5.31
CA TYR A 98 -41.91 -7.79 -4.34
C TYR A 98 -43.23 -7.16 -4.75
N TYR A 99 -44.34 -7.80 -4.42
CA TYR A 99 -45.68 -7.26 -4.63
C TYR A 99 -46.52 -7.39 -3.36
N ASP A 100 -47.55 -6.55 -3.26
CA ASP A 100 -48.53 -6.68 -2.19
C ASP A 100 -49.57 -7.76 -2.55
N ASN A 101 -49.62 -8.81 -1.75
CA ASN A 101 -50.62 -9.87 -1.84
C ASN A 101 -51.59 -9.73 -0.66
N ASN A 102 -52.62 -8.91 -0.84
CA ASN A 102 -53.66 -8.67 0.17
C ASN A 102 -53.10 -8.21 1.54
N GLY A 103 -52.19 -7.24 1.53
CA GLY A 103 -51.54 -6.71 2.73
C GLY A 103 -50.31 -7.51 3.19
N THR A 104 -49.92 -8.56 2.46
CA THR A 104 -48.69 -9.33 2.70
C THR A 104 -47.72 -9.14 1.55
N GLU A 105 -46.56 -8.57 1.85
CA GLU A 105 -45.51 -8.39 0.85
C GLU A 105 -44.86 -9.73 0.50
N THR A 106 -44.92 -10.10 -0.78
CA THR A 106 -44.49 -11.41 -1.30
C THR A 106 -43.41 -11.23 -2.36
N LYS A 107 -42.32 -12.02 -2.29
CA LYS A 107 -41.24 -12.01 -3.29
C LYS A 107 -41.73 -12.64 -4.58
N TRP A 108 -41.53 -11.95 -5.70
CA TRP A 108 -41.82 -12.44 -7.04
C TRP A 108 -40.74 -13.41 -7.52
N ASN A 109 -41.15 -14.58 -7.99
CA ASN A 109 -40.28 -15.56 -8.62
C ASN A 109 -40.51 -15.59 -10.14
N PHE A 110 -39.56 -15.06 -10.92
CA PHE A 110 -39.68 -15.00 -12.38
C PHE A 110 -39.74 -16.36 -13.10
N ASP A 111 -39.32 -17.45 -12.44
CA ASP A 111 -39.35 -18.79 -13.04
C ASP A 111 -40.72 -19.47 -12.87
N THR A 112 -41.47 -19.13 -11.82
CA THR A 112 -42.70 -19.84 -11.43
C THR A 112 -43.95 -18.97 -11.43
N ASP A 113 -43.82 -17.68 -11.15
CA ASP A 113 -44.95 -16.79 -10.98
C ASP A 113 -45.41 -16.26 -12.34
N THR A 114 -46.73 -16.11 -12.48
CA THR A 114 -47.38 -15.61 -13.70
C THR A 114 -48.23 -14.40 -13.38
N VAL A 115 -48.20 -13.41 -14.27
CA VAL A 115 -49.04 -12.22 -14.11
C VAL A 115 -50.46 -12.49 -14.61
N LYS A 116 -51.45 -12.14 -13.80
CA LYS A 116 -52.87 -12.35 -14.09
C LYS A 116 -53.67 -11.05 -14.18
N CYS A 117 -53.08 -9.96 -13.73
CA CYS A 117 -53.60 -8.60 -13.79
C CYS A 117 -52.44 -7.59 -13.86
N THR A 118 -52.77 -6.34 -14.18
CA THR A 118 -51.84 -5.21 -14.09
C THR A 118 -51.43 -5.01 -12.63
N MET A 119 -50.13 -4.90 -12.38
CA MET A 119 -49.57 -4.83 -11.02
C MET A 119 -48.28 -4.01 -10.97
N THR A 120 -47.88 -3.67 -9.74
CA THR A 120 -46.60 -3.03 -9.46
C THR A 120 -45.71 -3.99 -8.65
N LEU A 121 -44.51 -4.26 -9.17
CA LEU A 121 -43.44 -4.93 -8.46
C LEU A 121 -42.47 -3.87 -7.92
N LYS A 122 -42.18 -3.89 -6.62
CA LYS A 122 -41.23 -3.00 -5.96
C LYS A 122 -39.90 -3.70 -5.72
N ALA A 123 -38.80 -3.03 -6.02
CA ALA A 123 -37.47 -3.56 -5.73
C ALA A 123 -37.20 -3.48 -4.22
N LYS A 124 -36.58 -4.53 -3.67
CA LYS A 124 -35.87 -4.45 -2.39
C LYS A 124 -34.39 -4.55 -2.61
N TRP A 125 -33.65 -3.87 -1.75
CA TRP A 125 -32.22 -3.65 -1.88
C TRP A 125 -31.50 -4.18 -0.65
N GLU A 126 -30.39 -4.86 -0.87
CA GLU A 126 -29.45 -5.25 0.18
C GLU A 126 -28.13 -4.47 0.00
N LEU A 127 -27.37 -4.30 1.08
CA LEU A 127 -26.07 -3.62 1.01
C LEU A 127 -25.09 -4.48 0.21
N SER A 128 -24.43 -3.88 -0.78
CA SER A 128 -23.42 -4.58 -1.55
C SER A 128 -22.20 -4.92 -0.70
N THR A 129 -21.67 -6.11 -0.92
CA THR A 129 -20.37 -6.54 -0.40
C THR A 129 -19.36 -6.55 -1.53
N TYR A 130 -18.14 -6.15 -1.22
CA TYR A 130 -17.05 -6.06 -2.18
C TYR A 130 -15.84 -6.82 -1.66
N SER A 131 -15.07 -7.41 -2.59
CA SER A 131 -13.83 -8.11 -2.25
C SER A 131 -12.66 -7.14 -2.08
N VAL A 132 -11.75 -7.50 -1.18
CA VAL A 132 -10.48 -6.80 -0.93
C VAL A 132 -9.33 -7.76 -1.21
N THR A 133 -8.41 -7.33 -2.06
CA THR A 133 -7.18 -8.05 -2.37
C THR A 133 -5.98 -7.30 -1.80
N LEU A 134 -5.24 -7.94 -0.91
CA LEU A 134 -4.01 -7.39 -0.33
C LEU A 134 -2.78 -8.03 -0.99
N GLN A 135 -2.10 -7.27 -1.85
CA GLN A 135 -0.86 -7.66 -2.50
C GLN A 135 0.30 -7.42 -1.53
N THR A 136 0.68 -8.44 -0.76
CA THR A 136 1.64 -8.31 0.33
C THR A 136 3.10 -8.21 -0.14
N ASP A 137 3.41 -8.51 -1.41
CA ASP A 137 4.76 -8.55 -1.97
C ASP A 137 5.74 -9.36 -1.08
N GLY A 138 5.34 -10.58 -0.70
CA GLY A 138 6.15 -11.46 0.15
C GLY A 138 6.09 -11.16 1.65
N GLY A 139 5.21 -10.24 2.09
CA GLY A 139 4.84 -10.10 3.49
C GLY A 139 3.79 -11.12 3.96
N THR A 140 3.77 -11.38 5.26
CA THR A 140 2.84 -12.26 5.96
C THR A 140 1.99 -11.45 6.93
N ILE A 141 0.66 -11.49 6.74
CA ILE A 141 -0.32 -10.86 7.63
C ILE A 141 -0.53 -11.78 8.84
N ALA A 142 -0.65 -11.21 10.03
CA ALA A 142 -0.95 -11.92 11.26
C ALA A 142 -2.35 -12.54 11.19
N SER A 143 -2.49 -13.75 11.72
CA SER A 143 -3.75 -14.48 11.74
C SER A 143 -4.87 -13.65 12.41
N GLY A 144 -6.02 -13.56 11.75
CA GLY A 144 -7.18 -12.79 12.20
C GLY A 144 -7.11 -11.30 11.86
N LYS A 145 -6.09 -10.87 11.11
CA LYS A 145 -5.95 -9.49 10.59
C LYS A 145 -6.18 -9.40 9.10
N GLU A 146 -6.50 -10.51 8.44
CA GLU A 146 -6.79 -10.52 7.01
C GLU A 146 -8.05 -9.71 6.70
N VAL A 147 -8.00 -8.90 5.65
CA VAL A 147 -9.16 -8.16 5.13
C VAL A 147 -9.44 -8.69 3.73
N THR A 148 -10.52 -9.48 3.60
CA THR A 148 -10.90 -10.14 2.35
C THR A 148 -12.10 -9.47 1.68
N GLY A 149 -12.80 -8.60 2.38
CA GLY A 149 -13.97 -7.89 1.87
C GLY A 149 -14.44 -6.76 2.79
N TYR A 150 -15.39 -5.97 2.30
CA TYR A 150 -16.07 -4.92 3.05
C TYR A 150 -17.50 -4.73 2.57
N THR A 151 -18.35 -4.15 3.44
CA THR A 151 -19.77 -3.87 3.15
C THR A 151 -19.97 -2.37 2.98
N TYR A 152 -20.75 -1.98 1.97
CA TYR A 152 -21.17 -0.59 1.80
C TYR A 152 -21.88 -0.06 3.05
N GLY A 153 -21.65 1.19 3.39
CA GLY A 153 -22.08 1.84 4.64
C GLY A 153 -21.18 1.57 5.85
N THR A 154 -20.35 0.52 5.83
CA THR A 154 -19.47 0.15 6.96
C THR A 154 -17.98 0.36 6.65
N GLY A 155 -17.50 -0.06 5.47
CA GLY A 155 -16.07 0.01 5.14
C GLY A 155 -15.25 -1.09 5.82
N ALA A 156 -13.92 -0.90 5.91
CA ALA A 156 -12.99 -1.82 6.57
C ALA A 156 -11.65 -1.14 6.91
N VAL A 157 -11.03 -1.50 8.04
CA VAL A 157 -9.69 -1.00 8.41
C VAL A 157 -8.62 -1.95 7.87
N LEU A 158 -7.58 -1.43 7.21
CA LEU A 158 -6.51 -2.24 6.63
C LEU A 158 -5.46 -2.64 7.69
N PRO A 159 -4.71 -3.75 7.50
CA PRO A 159 -3.66 -4.18 8.41
C PRO A 159 -2.61 -3.10 8.63
N THR A 160 -2.20 -2.90 9.89
CA THR A 160 -1.19 -1.92 10.26
C THR A 160 0.21 -2.53 10.28
N THR A 161 1.22 -1.72 10.60
CA THR A 161 2.61 -2.20 10.76
C THR A 161 2.80 -3.30 11.80
N ASN A 162 1.87 -3.46 12.75
CA ASN A 162 1.92 -4.52 13.76
C ASN A 162 1.25 -5.81 13.29
N ASP A 163 0.43 -5.72 12.24
CA ASP A 163 -0.39 -6.82 11.73
C ASP A 163 0.26 -7.51 10.52
N ILE A 164 1.41 -7.02 10.01
CA ILE A 164 2.08 -7.60 8.85
C ILE A 164 3.61 -7.57 9.02
N THR A 165 4.28 -8.62 8.57
CA THR A 165 5.74 -8.76 8.66
C THR A 165 6.34 -9.23 7.34
N ARG A 166 7.56 -8.79 7.04
CA ARG A 166 8.36 -9.32 5.93
C ARG A 166 9.82 -9.32 6.37
N LYS A 167 10.46 -10.49 6.37
CA LYS A 167 11.83 -10.64 6.89
C LYS A 167 12.80 -9.70 6.17
N GLY A 168 13.48 -8.83 6.91
CA GLY A 168 14.44 -7.86 6.36
C GLY A 168 13.82 -6.59 5.77
N TYR A 169 12.52 -6.35 5.98
CA TYR A 169 11.82 -5.16 5.48
C TYR A 169 10.95 -4.53 6.56
N ARG A 170 10.75 -3.21 6.46
CA ARG A 170 9.78 -2.43 7.23
C ARG A 170 8.56 -2.15 6.35
N PHE A 171 7.37 -2.29 6.93
CA PHE A 171 6.13 -1.95 6.26
C PHE A 171 5.91 -0.42 6.28
N ASP A 172 5.74 0.19 5.11
CA ASP A 172 5.55 1.63 4.96
C ASP A 172 4.08 2.03 4.75
N GLY A 173 3.19 1.06 4.54
CA GLY A 173 1.76 1.27 4.34
C GLY A 173 1.20 0.58 3.09
N TRP A 174 -0.12 0.61 2.98
CA TRP A 174 -0.86 0.15 1.81
C TRP A 174 -1.07 1.28 0.81
N TYR A 175 -1.01 0.98 -0.47
CA TYR A 175 -1.25 1.95 -1.55
C TYR A 175 -2.27 1.39 -2.54
N ALA A 176 -3.05 2.27 -3.16
CA ALA A 176 -4.07 1.89 -4.14
C ALA A 176 -3.49 1.41 -5.48
N ASP A 177 -2.22 1.71 -5.75
CA ASP A 177 -1.52 1.34 -6.96
C ASP A 177 -0.13 0.76 -6.68
N SER A 178 0.38 -0.03 -7.62
CA SER A 178 1.68 -0.71 -7.52
C SER A 178 2.90 0.21 -7.67
N ASN A 179 2.71 1.45 -8.15
CA ASN A 179 3.78 2.46 -8.19
C ASN A 179 3.88 3.24 -6.87
N PHE A 180 3.03 2.91 -5.89
CA PHE A 180 2.96 3.56 -4.58
C PHE A 180 2.76 5.07 -4.68
N SER A 181 1.88 5.50 -5.59
CA SER A 181 1.55 6.91 -5.77
C SER A 181 0.57 7.40 -4.69
N GLY A 182 0.59 8.69 -4.40
CA GLY A 182 -0.30 9.29 -3.40
C GLY A 182 0.05 8.96 -1.95
N SER A 183 -0.97 9.02 -1.09
CA SER A 183 -0.86 8.78 0.35
C SER A 183 -1.17 7.32 0.70
N PRO A 184 -0.57 6.78 1.78
CA PRO A 184 -0.91 5.43 2.23
C PRO A 184 -2.38 5.37 2.67
N VAL A 185 -3.04 4.28 2.31
CA VAL A 185 -4.42 3.97 2.67
C VAL A 185 -4.43 3.20 3.98
N THR A 186 -5.24 3.65 4.94
CA THR A 186 -5.38 2.99 6.24
C THR A 186 -6.73 2.31 6.41
N GLU A 187 -7.74 2.73 5.64
CA GLU A 187 -9.10 2.21 5.70
C GLU A 187 -9.82 2.36 4.35
N ILE A 188 -10.87 1.56 4.21
CA ILE A 188 -11.92 1.67 3.22
C ILE A 188 -13.10 2.33 3.92
N THR A 189 -13.64 3.40 3.35
CA THR A 189 -14.74 4.17 3.94
C THR A 189 -16.08 3.48 3.70
N GLY A 190 -17.11 3.85 4.48
CA GLY A 190 -18.46 3.34 4.27
C GLY A 190 -19.08 3.75 2.93
N THR A 191 -18.61 4.84 2.32
CA THR A 191 -19.10 5.31 1.02
C THR A 191 -18.36 4.69 -0.17
N ASP A 192 -17.30 3.93 0.08
CA ASP A 192 -16.54 3.30 -0.98
C ASP A 192 -17.33 2.21 -1.70
N THR A 193 -17.18 2.12 -3.01
CA THR A 193 -17.78 1.06 -3.83
C THR A 193 -16.71 0.31 -4.63
N GLY A 194 -17.09 -0.90 -5.07
CA GLY A 194 -16.28 -1.74 -5.95
C GLY A 194 -15.21 -2.59 -5.25
N ASN A 195 -14.76 -3.63 -5.94
CA ASN A 195 -13.64 -4.45 -5.47
C ASN A 195 -12.36 -3.61 -5.38
N LYS A 196 -11.60 -3.79 -4.30
CA LYS A 196 -10.37 -3.02 -4.06
C LYS A 196 -9.14 -3.91 -4.05
N THR A 197 -8.04 -3.40 -4.59
CA THR A 197 -6.71 -4.01 -4.48
C THR A 197 -5.76 -3.01 -3.85
N PHE A 198 -4.99 -3.45 -2.86
CA PHE A 198 -3.97 -2.63 -2.20
C PHE A 198 -2.61 -3.31 -2.24
N TYR A 199 -1.56 -2.50 -2.39
CA TYR A 199 -0.18 -2.93 -2.53
C TYR A 199 0.63 -2.56 -1.31
N ALA A 200 1.28 -3.55 -0.70
CA ALA A 200 2.14 -3.33 0.44
C ALA A 200 3.45 -2.66 0.00
N LYS A 201 3.73 -1.48 0.52
CA LYS A 201 5.02 -0.82 0.33
C LYS A 201 5.99 -1.26 1.42
N TRP A 202 7.18 -1.64 0.99
CA TRP A 202 8.24 -2.10 1.88
C TRP A 202 9.49 -1.25 1.68
N THR A 203 10.07 -0.78 2.79
CA THR A 203 11.45 -0.28 2.80
C THR A 203 12.35 -1.40 3.28
N ARG A 204 13.37 -1.75 2.48
CA ARG A 204 14.40 -2.71 2.90
C ARG A 204 15.06 -2.16 4.16
N ASN A 205 15.11 -2.99 5.20
CA ASN A 205 15.85 -2.65 6.40
C ASN A 205 17.34 -2.61 6.04
N THR A 206 17.91 -1.41 5.94
CA THR A 206 19.37 -1.24 5.82
C THR A 206 20.10 -1.48 7.15
N ILE A 207 19.33 -1.83 8.20
CA ILE A 207 19.76 -2.31 9.52
C ILE A 207 18.69 -3.32 9.99
N PRO A 208 18.99 -4.62 10.17
CA PRO A 208 17.97 -5.62 10.48
C PRO A 208 17.48 -5.56 11.94
N ILE A 209 16.16 -5.60 12.14
CA ILE A 209 15.51 -5.87 13.44
C ILE A 209 14.99 -7.32 13.42
N ILE A 210 15.48 -8.20 14.31
CA ILE A 210 14.72 -9.34 14.87
C ILE A 210 15.16 -9.54 16.33
N SER A 211 14.18 -9.86 17.18
CA SER A 211 14.31 -10.26 18.59
C SER A 211 15.22 -11.49 18.81
N GLY A 212 15.92 -11.51 19.95
CA GLY A 212 16.95 -12.49 20.32
C GLY A 212 18.31 -12.10 19.75
N ASN A 213 19.41 -12.44 20.43
CA ASN A 213 20.80 -12.00 20.16
C ASN A 213 21.40 -12.39 18.78
N THR A 214 20.57 -12.66 17.77
CA THR A 214 20.95 -13.03 16.40
C THR A 214 21.31 -11.79 15.59
N ILE A 215 22.52 -11.76 15.04
CA ILE A 215 23.11 -10.71 14.24
C ILE A 215 23.30 -11.23 12.81
N ASN A 216 22.79 -10.49 11.82
CA ASN A 216 22.99 -10.83 10.41
C ASN A 216 24.32 -10.23 9.90
N TYR A 217 24.96 -10.94 8.98
CA TYR A 217 26.17 -10.50 8.30
C TYR A 217 26.07 -10.78 6.80
N ILE A 218 26.89 -10.07 6.03
CA ILE A 218 26.91 -10.12 4.57
C ILE A 218 28.20 -10.81 4.13
N VAL A 219 28.13 -11.63 3.08
CA VAL A 219 29.32 -12.14 2.38
C VAL A 219 29.25 -11.64 0.94
N GLU A 220 30.29 -10.95 0.49
CA GLU A 220 30.40 -10.42 -0.87
C GLU A 220 31.55 -11.11 -1.60
N HIS A 221 31.30 -11.55 -2.83
CA HIS A 221 32.29 -12.15 -3.72
C HIS A 221 32.60 -11.18 -4.86
N TYR A 222 33.87 -10.86 -5.05
CA TYR A 222 34.36 -9.91 -6.04
C TYR A 222 35.28 -10.58 -7.05
N LYS A 223 35.09 -10.31 -8.34
CA LYS A 223 35.94 -10.83 -9.41
C LYS A 223 36.65 -9.69 -10.13
N THR A 224 37.89 -9.92 -10.56
CA THR A 224 38.62 -8.96 -11.40
C THR A 224 38.86 -9.49 -12.79
N ASP A 225 38.76 -8.60 -13.78
CA ASP A 225 39.16 -8.82 -15.18
C ASP A 225 40.52 -8.16 -15.51
N GLY A 226 41.26 -7.70 -14.49
CA GLY A 226 42.51 -6.96 -14.63
C GLY A 226 42.36 -5.43 -14.60
N SER A 227 41.14 -4.88 -14.67
CA SER A 227 40.88 -3.43 -14.56
C SER A 227 40.43 -2.97 -13.16
N GLY A 228 40.15 -3.93 -12.27
CA GLY A 228 39.65 -3.71 -10.92
C GLY A 228 38.71 -4.84 -10.48
N TYR A 229 38.26 -4.80 -9.23
CA TYR A 229 37.30 -5.79 -8.72
C TYR A 229 35.87 -5.29 -8.80
N THR A 230 34.98 -6.12 -9.31
CA THR A 230 33.54 -5.87 -9.37
C THR A 230 32.79 -6.89 -8.53
N LEU A 231 31.71 -6.46 -7.88
CA LEU A 231 30.88 -7.33 -7.05
C LEU A 231 30.15 -8.34 -7.95
N ALA A 232 30.46 -9.62 -7.77
CA ALA A 232 29.91 -10.73 -8.55
C ALA A 232 28.72 -11.41 -7.86
N GLU A 233 28.78 -11.58 -6.54
CA GLU A 233 27.72 -12.24 -5.77
C GLU A 233 27.64 -11.69 -4.34
N THR A 234 26.44 -11.69 -3.76
CA THR A 234 26.21 -11.33 -2.35
C THR A 234 25.36 -12.39 -1.67
N GLU A 235 25.82 -12.88 -0.53
CA GLU A 235 25.11 -13.82 0.33
C GLU A 235 24.76 -13.17 1.67
N HIS A 236 23.70 -13.68 2.30
CA HIS A 236 23.22 -13.20 3.59
C HIS A 236 23.15 -14.37 4.57
N SER A 237 23.83 -14.23 5.69
CA SER A 237 23.86 -15.23 6.77
C SER A 237 23.62 -14.59 8.13
N ALA A 238 23.42 -15.41 9.14
CA ALA A 238 23.13 -14.99 10.51
C ALA A 238 23.93 -15.81 11.52
N GLY A 239 24.34 -15.18 12.62
CA GLY A 239 24.94 -15.83 13.78
C GLY A 239 24.52 -15.10 15.06
N LYS A 240 25.08 -15.44 16.21
CA LYS A 240 24.79 -14.74 17.47
C LYS A 240 25.82 -13.64 17.74
N THR A 241 25.43 -12.64 18.54
CA THR A 241 26.35 -11.62 19.03
C THR A 241 27.51 -12.30 19.78
N GLY A 242 28.74 -12.00 19.38
CA GLY A 242 29.96 -12.63 19.91
C GLY A 242 30.47 -13.81 19.09
N ASP A 243 29.67 -14.39 18.19
CA ASP A 243 30.13 -15.47 17.33
C ASP A 243 31.17 -14.95 16.34
N THR A 244 32.20 -15.77 16.10
CA THR A 244 33.09 -15.57 14.94
C THR A 244 32.55 -16.39 13.79
N VAL A 245 32.20 -15.70 12.70
CA VAL A 245 31.68 -16.32 11.48
C VAL A 245 32.75 -16.31 10.40
N ALA A 246 32.76 -17.34 9.57
CA ALA A 246 33.68 -17.48 8.45
C ALA A 246 32.91 -17.84 7.18
N ALA A 247 33.33 -17.24 6.07
CA ALA A 247 32.82 -17.53 4.74
C ALA A 247 33.78 -18.49 4.02
N THR A 248 33.23 -19.56 3.45
CA THR A 248 33.99 -20.53 2.67
C THR A 248 34.15 -20.01 1.24
N PRO A 249 35.38 -19.95 0.68
CA PRO A 249 35.56 -19.57 -0.71
C PRO A 249 34.84 -20.51 -1.68
N LYS A 250 34.04 -19.93 -2.57
CA LYS A 250 33.42 -20.61 -3.71
C LYS A 250 34.44 -20.88 -4.83
N THR A 251 34.11 -21.83 -5.69
CA THR A 251 34.83 -22.07 -6.95
C THR A 251 34.13 -21.33 -8.08
N TYR A 252 34.87 -20.55 -8.86
CA TYR A 252 34.38 -19.93 -10.09
C TYR A 252 35.26 -20.38 -11.24
N GLU A 253 34.66 -20.87 -12.32
CA GLU A 253 35.39 -21.28 -13.52
C GLU A 253 36.19 -20.09 -14.08
N GLY A 254 37.48 -20.29 -14.33
CA GLY A 254 38.39 -19.23 -14.81
C GLY A 254 38.91 -18.27 -13.73
N PHE A 255 38.60 -18.47 -12.44
CA PHE A 255 39.10 -17.61 -11.36
C PHE A 255 39.67 -18.39 -10.17
N THR A 256 40.71 -17.83 -9.54
CA THR A 256 41.35 -18.36 -8.33
C THR A 256 41.07 -17.42 -7.15
N TYR A 257 40.70 -18.00 -6.00
CA TYR A 257 40.48 -17.22 -4.77
C TYR A 257 41.78 -16.56 -4.28
N ASN A 258 41.73 -15.26 -4.01
CA ASN A 258 42.84 -14.49 -3.48
C ASN A 258 42.67 -14.27 -1.96
N PRO A 259 43.32 -15.07 -1.10
CA PRO A 259 43.21 -14.92 0.35
C PRO A 259 43.88 -13.64 0.88
N ALA A 260 44.84 -13.06 0.16
CA ALA A 260 45.68 -11.97 0.68
C ALA A 260 44.91 -10.65 0.87
N ILE A 261 43.87 -10.43 0.06
CA ILE A 261 43.03 -9.22 0.11
C ILE A 261 41.61 -9.50 0.61
N SER A 262 41.31 -10.76 0.92
CA SER A 262 39.99 -11.20 1.37
C SER A 262 39.83 -11.11 2.87
N THR A 263 38.66 -10.66 3.32
CA THR A 263 38.22 -10.73 4.72
C THR A 263 37.21 -11.87 4.84
N ALA A 264 37.72 -13.09 5.03
CA ALA A 264 36.90 -14.31 5.04
C ALA A 264 36.31 -14.67 6.43
N SER A 265 36.61 -13.91 7.48
CA SER A 265 36.03 -14.12 8.81
C SER A 265 35.83 -12.82 9.58
N GLY A 266 34.87 -12.78 10.48
CA GLY A 266 34.59 -11.62 11.32
C GLY A 266 33.77 -11.98 12.55
N THR A 267 33.89 -11.17 13.61
CA THR A 267 33.13 -11.36 14.85
C THR A 267 31.87 -10.51 14.83
N LEU A 268 30.73 -11.13 15.06
CA LEU A 268 29.44 -10.47 15.07
C LEU A 268 29.27 -9.61 16.32
N LYS A 269 28.94 -8.34 16.13
CA LYS A 269 28.70 -7.39 17.21
C LYS A 269 27.26 -6.92 17.18
N LYS A 270 26.80 -6.34 18.29
CA LYS A 270 25.47 -5.73 18.37
C LYS A 270 25.41 -4.60 17.35
N ILE A 271 24.55 -4.75 16.34
CA ILE A 271 24.42 -3.76 15.27
C ILE A 271 23.73 -2.53 15.86
N SER A 272 24.48 -1.44 15.96
CA SER A 272 23.99 -0.13 16.44
C SER A 272 23.96 0.90 15.30
N SER A 273 24.62 0.59 14.18
CA SER A 273 24.70 1.34 12.94
C SER A 273 24.94 0.39 11.74
N PRO A 274 24.74 0.84 10.48
CA PRO A 274 25.07 0.03 9.31
C PRO A 274 26.55 -0.39 9.23
N GLU A 275 27.45 0.37 9.86
CA GLU A 275 28.90 0.09 9.90
C GLU A 275 29.24 -1.09 10.81
N ASP A 276 28.34 -1.44 11.74
CA ASP A 276 28.48 -2.61 12.61
C ASP A 276 28.08 -3.92 11.90
N ILE A 277 27.55 -3.83 10.67
CA ILE A 277 27.22 -5.01 9.86
C ILE A 277 28.53 -5.62 9.37
N VAL A 278 28.89 -6.76 9.94
CA VAL A 278 30.01 -7.55 9.45
C VAL A 278 29.76 -7.89 7.98
N THR A 279 30.67 -7.44 7.11
CA THR A 279 30.67 -7.75 5.68
C THR A 279 31.98 -8.46 5.37
N LEU A 280 31.89 -9.77 5.12
CA LEU A 280 33.02 -10.58 4.69
C LEU A 280 33.18 -10.39 3.18
N LYS A 281 34.39 -10.07 2.72
CA LYS A 281 34.67 -9.79 1.30
C LYS A 281 35.68 -10.77 0.77
N LEU A 282 35.29 -11.59 -0.19
CA LEU A 282 36.14 -12.59 -0.83
C LEU A 282 36.43 -12.15 -2.26
N TYR A 283 37.70 -12.10 -2.62
CA TYR A 283 38.18 -11.64 -3.93
C TYR A 283 38.76 -12.80 -4.73
N TYR A 284 38.55 -12.74 -6.04
CA TYR A 284 38.94 -13.78 -6.99
C TYR A 284 39.66 -13.16 -8.18
N ASP A 285 40.84 -13.68 -8.47
CA ASP A 285 41.69 -13.27 -9.57
C ASP A 285 41.41 -14.12 -10.79
N VAL A 286 41.44 -13.52 -11.98
CA VAL A 286 41.36 -14.29 -13.22
C VAL A 286 42.57 -15.25 -13.30
N ASN A 287 42.31 -16.50 -13.66
CA ASN A 287 43.39 -17.45 -13.91
C ASN A 287 44.20 -16.94 -15.10
N ALA A 288 45.53 -16.88 -14.96
CA ALA A 288 46.36 -16.66 -16.13
C ALA A 288 46.17 -17.85 -17.06
N ASP A 289 45.52 -17.63 -18.21
CA ASP A 289 45.54 -18.59 -19.31
C ASP A 289 47.00 -18.75 -19.73
N THR A 290 47.65 -19.83 -19.28
CA THR A 290 48.85 -20.33 -19.92
C THR A 290 48.46 -20.93 -21.26
N GLU A 291 48.10 -20.07 -22.23
CA GLU A 291 48.45 -20.33 -23.61
C GLU A 291 49.93 -19.96 -23.76
N GLN A 292 50.71 -21.00 -24.01
CA GLN A 292 52.14 -20.99 -24.09
C GLN A 292 52.54 -20.42 -25.45
N GLU A 293 52.95 -19.15 -25.50
CA GLU A 293 53.86 -18.67 -26.55
C GLU A 293 55.08 -18.00 -25.93
N SER A 294 56.18 -18.74 -26.02
CA SER A 294 57.55 -18.31 -25.78
C SER A 294 57.97 -17.27 -26.82
N THR A 295 58.65 -16.20 -26.39
CA THR A 295 60.07 -16.01 -26.74
C THR A 295 60.76 -15.08 -25.74
N ASP A 296 62.06 -15.28 -25.69
CA ASP A 296 63.01 -15.07 -24.61
C ASP A 296 63.79 -13.75 -24.75
N SER A 297 64.31 -13.30 -23.60
CA SER A 297 65.54 -12.53 -23.37
C SER A 297 65.56 -10.99 -23.47
N GLY A 298 65.99 -10.38 -22.36
CA GLY A 298 66.55 -9.02 -22.33
C GLY A 298 66.63 -8.40 -20.93
N SER A 299 67.78 -8.51 -20.27
CA SER A 299 68.09 -8.27 -18.86
C SER A 299 68.42 -6.83 -18.43
N GLU A 300 68.29 -6.60 -17.10
CA GLU A 300 69.04 -5.71 -16.19
C GLU A 300 68.87 -4.17 -16.26
N GLU A 301 68.54 -3.51 -15.13
CA GLU A 301 69.53 -2.83 -14.25
C GLU A 301 68.90 -2.15 -12.99
N LYS A 302 69.69 -2.14 -11.91
CA LYS A 302 69.54 -1.60 -10.53
C LYS A 302 69.05 -0.15 -10.36
N ALA A 303 68.46 0.16 -9.19
CA ALA A 303 69.01 1.17 -8.25
C ALA A 303 68.30 1.20 -6.87
N ASP A 304 69.11 1.09 -5.82
CA ASP A 304 68.83 1.46 -4.42
C ASP A 304 69.18 2.95 -4.21
N ARG A 305 68.34 3.74 -3.49
CA ARG A 305 68.75 4.78 -2.51
C ARG A 305 67.59 5.56 -1.87
N GLU A 306 67.80 5.88 -0.60
CA GLU A 306 66.93 6.47 0.42
C GLU A 306 66.57 7.97 0.24
N GLY A 307 65.29 8.30 0.52
CA GLY A 307 64.74 9.47 1.25
C GLY A 307 65.00 10.94 0.82
N PRO A 308 64.24 11.93 1.36
CA PRO A 308 62.79 12.08 1.47
C PRO A 308 62.30 13.36 0.73
N SER A 309 61.00 13.47 0.42
CA SER A 309 60.42 14.68 -0.21
C SER A 309 58.94 14.89 0.20
N PRO A 310 58.39 16.12 0.05
CA PRO A 310 57.86 16.93 1.15
C PRO A 310 56.35 16.79 1.44
N VAL A 311 55.94 17.26 2.62
CA VAL A 311 54.54 17.45 3.02
C VAL A 311 53.84 18.44 2.09
N VAL A 312 52.92 17.94 1.25
CA VAL A 312 52.00 18.77 0.47
C VAL A 312 50.78 19.11 1.33
N LYS A 313 50.57 20.41 1.59
CA LYS A 313 49.30 20.92 2.14
C LYS A 313 48.20 20.71 1.11
N ASN A 314 47.28 19.78 1.37
CA ASN A 314 46.11 19.55 0.53
C ASN A 314 45.20 20.79 0.59
N THR A 315 45.01 21.46 -0.55
CA THR A 315 44.03 22.55 -0.68
C THR A 315 42.67 21.92 -0.95
N PRO A 316 41.63 22.11 -0.11
CA PRO A 316 40.33 21.47 -0.33
C PRO A 316 39.70 21.99 -1.63
N SER A 317 39.33 21.08 -2.53
CA SER A 317 38.57 21.40 -3.74
C SER A 317 37.09 21.62 -3.42
N TYR A 318 36.49 22.68 -3.97
CA TYR A 318 35.08 23.01 -3.77
C TYR A 318 34.30 22.98 -5.09
N VAL A 319 33.03 22.54 -5.03
CA VAL A 319 32.03 22.77 -6.06
C VAL A 319 31.03 23.83 -5.59
N THR A 320 30.60 24.72 -6.49
CA THR A 320 29.58 25.73 -6.15
C THR A 320 28.18 25.18 -6.43
N TYR A 321 27.32 25.18 -5.43
CA TYR A 321 25.92 24.74 -5.54
C TYR A 321 24.95 25.90 -5.33
N THR A 322 23.97 26.04 -6.23
CA THR A 322 22.88 27.03 -6.08
C THR A 322 21.70 26.38 -5.38
N VAL A 323 21.38 26.85 -4.18
CA VAL A 323 20.27 26.36 -3.33
C VAL A 323 18.94 26.49 -4.06
N GLN A 324 18.16 25.41 -4.09
CA GLN A 324 16.82 25.37 -4.68
C GLN A 324 15.74 25.57 -3.61
N ALA A 325 14.53 25.93 -4.01
CA ALA A 325 13.40 26.04 -3.08
C ALA A 325 13.11 24.65 -2.44
N GLY A 326 13.09 24.59 -1.10
CA GLY A 326 12.89 23.34 -0.35
C GLY A 326 14.16 22.54 -0.05
N ASP A 327 15.34 23.07 -0.42
CA ASP A 327 16.63 22.51 0.01
C ASP A 327 16.91 22.78 1.49
N THR A 328 17.61 21.84 2.11
CA THR A 328 18.22 22.00 3.43
C THR A 328 19.70 21.70 3.31
N LEU A 329 20.54 22.27 4.19
CA LEU A 329 21.98 21.96 4.20
C LEU A 329 22.23 20.45 4.34
N TRP A 330 21.32 19.73 5.03
CA TRP A 330 21.37 18.28 5.16
C TRP A 330 21.14 17.53 3.84
N LYS A 331 20.13 17.93 3.03
CA LYS A 331 19.90 17.34 1.70
C LYS A 331 21.09 17.58 0.77
N ILE A 332 21.67 18.79 0.82
CA ILE A 332 22.83 19.17 0.00
C ILE A 332 24.07 18.37 0.44
N ALA A 333 24.35 18.29 1.74
CA ALA A 333 25.46 17.51 2.30
C ALA A 333 25.44 16.05 1.84
N ARG A 334 24.26 15.41 1.89
CA ARG A 334 24.06 14.03 1.46
C ARG A 334 24.27 13.83 -0.05
N LYS A 335 23.84 14.79 -0.87
CA LYS A 335 23.98 14.73 -2.34
C LYS A 335 25.44 14.76 -2.79
N TYR A 336 26.28 15.50 -2.08
CA TYR A 336 27.70 15.70 -2.42
C TYR A 336 28.65 14.93 -1.49
N SER A 337 28.12 14.00 -0.70
CA SER A 337 28.91 13.15 0.22
C SER A 337 29.87 13.95 1.11
N CYS A 338 29.39 15.03 1.71
CA CYS A 338 30.13 15.88 2.64
C CYS A 338 29.33 16.15 3.92
N SER A 339 29.91 16.86 4.91
CA SER A 339 29.21 17.17 6.17
C SER A 339 28.54 18.55 6.13
N VAL A 340 27.40 18.68 6.84
CA VAL A 340 26.72 19.98 7.03
C VAL A 340 27.66 20.99 7.69
N ALA A 341 28.45 20.55 8.67
CA ALA A 341 29.47 21.38 9.32
C ALA A 341 30.55 21.86 8.33
N GLY A 342 31.00 20.99 7.41
CA GLY A 342 31.93 21.35 6.35
C GLY A 342 31.36 22.41 5.39
N ILE A 343 30.07 22.33 5.05
CA ILE A 343 29.39 23.35 4.25
C ILE A 343 29.26 24.66 5.03
N VAL A 344 28.88 24.62 6.32
CA VAL A 344 28.77 25.84 7.14
C VAL A 344 30.13 26.52 7.30
N ALA A 345 31.19 25.76 7.57
CA ALA A 345 32.53 26.29 7.72
C ALA A 345 33.04 26.96 6.43
N ALA A 346 32.81 26.32 5.27
CA ALA A 346 33.19 26.84 3.96
C ALA A 346 32.40 28.09 3.51
N ASN A 347 31.27 28.39 4.18
CA ASN A 347 30.36 29.49 3.85
C ASN A 347 30.02 30.36 5.07
N SER A 348 30.95 30.47 6.03
CA SER A 348 30.74 31.15 7.32
C SER A 348 30.46 32.66 7.18
N ASP A 349 30.85 33.27 6.05
CA ASP A 349 30.52 34.65 5.67
C ASP A 349 29.04 34.84 5.35
N ARG A 350 28.37 33.81 4.82
CA ARG A 350 26.98 33.85 4.34
C ARG A 350 26.02 33.12 5.25
N ILE A 351 26.43 31.98 5.81
CA ILE A 351 25.59 31.14 6.67
C ILE A 351 25.83 31.54 8.13
N LYS A 352 25.11 32.58 8.57
CA LYS A 352 25.05 32.96 10.00
C LYS A 352 24.07 32.10 10.79
N ASN A 353 23.09 31.51 10.11
CA ASN A 353 22.15 30.55 10.67
C ASN A 353 22.00 29.36 9.69
N PRO A 354 22.49 28.16 10.05
CA PRO A 354 22.42 26.95 9.22
C PRO A 354 21.00 26.54 8.80
N ASN A 355 19.97 27.02 9.50
CA ASN A 355 18.56 26.72 9.24
C ASN A 355 17.88 27.72 8.29
N ARG A 356 18.60 28.74 7.80
CA ARG A 356 18.06 29.78 6.90
C ARG A 356 18.90 29.93 5.65
N ILE A 357 18.92 28.88 4.83
CA ILE A 357 19.41 28.98 3.46
C ILE A 357 18.26 29.42 2.56
N HIS A 358 18.53 30.35 1.64
CA HIS A 358 17.52 30.87 0.72
C HIS A 358 17.76 30.33 -0.68
N ALA A 359 16.67 30.05 -1.40
CA ALA A 359 16.75 29.69 -2.82
C ALA A 359 17.51 30.78 -3.60
N GLY A 360 18.41 30.36 -4.48
CA GLY A 360 19.33 31.25 -5.22
C GLY A 360 20.66 31.53 -4.51
N TRP A 361 20.88 31.06 -3.28
CA TRP A 361 22.20 31.15 -2.64
C TRP A 361 23.22 30.23 -3.30
N GLN A 362 24.39 30.77 -3.64
CA GLN A 362 25.53 29.97 -4.08
C GLN A 362 26.40 29.59 -2.88
N LEU A 363 26.50 28.29 -2.61
CA LEU A 363 27.26 27.72 -1.49
C LEU A 363 28.47 26.93 -2.02
N LYS A 364 29.62 27.11 -1.37
CA LYS A 364 30.83 26.31 -1.56
C LYS A 364 30.65 24.96 -0.86
N ILE A 365 30.57 23.88 -1.65
CA ILE A 365 30.41 22.51 -1.14
C ILE A 365 31.75 21.79 -1.30
N PRO A 366 32.36 21.29 -0.20
CA PRO A 366 33.64 20.61 -0.28
C PRO A 366 33.50 19.25 -0.98
N MET A 367 34.33 19.00 -2.00
CA MET A 367 34.47 17.72 -2.70
C MET A 367 35.69 17.02 -2.10
N SER A 368 35.48 15.89 -1.44
CA SER A 368 36.40 15.40 -0.40
C SER A 368 37.79 14.99 -0.90
N GLY A 369 38.81 15.57 -0.25
CA GLY A 369 40.19 15.12 -0.23
C GLY A 369 40.83 15.45 1.13
N ALA A 370 40.85 14.45 2.01
CA ALA A 370 41.51 14.34 3.33
C ALA A 370 40.70 14.71 4.60
N PRO A 371 40.97 14.01 5.74
CA PRO A 371 40.15 13.98 6.96
C PRO A 371 40.58 15.09 7.95
N VAL A 372 40.13 14.97 9.21
CA VAL A 372 40.36 15.69 10.49
C VAL A 372 39.14 16.36 11.15
N SER A 373 38.56 15.60 12.08
CA SER A 373 38.41 15.86 13.52
C SER A 373 37.94 17.25 13.97
N GLY A 374 36.72 17.27 14.54
CA GLY A 374 36.08 18.45 15.14
C GLY A 374 34.62 18.16 15.50
N SER A 375 34.45 17.38 16.56
CA SER A 375 33.25 16.93 17.29
C SER A 375 31.92 17.71 17.09
N THR A 376 30.86 16.97 16.75
CA THR A 376 29.65 16.97 17.61
C THR A 376 29.72 15.67 18.42
N PRO A 377 29.73 15.71 19.77
CA PRO A 377 29.91 14.53 20.59
C PRO A 377 28.92 13.42 20.23
N ASP A 378 29.46 12.20 20.22
CA ASP A 378 28.73 11.01 20.63
C ASP A 378 27.83 11.36 21.81
N ALA A 379 26.59 10.90 21.72
CA ALA A 379 25.76 10.78 22.89
C ALA A 379 25.09 9.41 22.88
N VAL A 380 25.92 8.40 23.15
CA VAL A 380 25.49 7.34 24.06
C VAL A 380 25.39 8.00 25.44
N LEU A 381 24.21 7.95 26.05
CA LEU A 381 24.03 8.31 27.46
C LEU A 381 24.99 7.46 28.31
N PRO A 382 25.85 8.04 29.16
CA PRO A 382 26.49 7.26 30.21
C PRO A 382 25.40 6.62 31.09
N GLU A 383 25.59 5.35 31.45
CA GLU A 383 24.62 4.41 32.06
C GLU A 383 23.92 4.88 33.36
N ASN A 384 24.14 6.12 33.85
CA ASN A 384 23.67 6.61 35.14
C ASN A 384 22.95 7.99 35.14
N LYS A 385 22.59 8.58 33.99
CA LYS A 385 21.77 9.83 33.99
C LYS A 385 20.28 9.54 34.05
N LYS A 386 19.56 10.20 34.96
CA LYS A 386 18.10 10.08 35.09
C LYS A 386 17.43 10.79 33.90
N SER A 387 16.28 10.29 33.45
CA SER A 387 15.48 10.97 32.42
C SER A 387 14.26 11.64 33.04
N GLY A 388 13.95 12.86 32.57
CA GLY A 388 12.75 13.61 32.95
C GLY A 388 11.81 13.80 31.76
N ILE A 389 10.59 14.26 32.00
CA ILE A 389 9.61 14.55 30.93
C ILE A 389 9.55 16.06 30.69
N TYR A 390 9.69 16.46 29.42
CA TYR A 390 9.49 17.83 28.93
C TYR A 390 8.24 17.89 28.05
N ILE A 391 7.28 18.74 28.41
CA ILE A 391 6.07 18.98 27.61
C ILE A 391 6.36 20.09 26.59
N VAL A 392 6.31 19.75 25.30
CA VAL A 392 6.56 20.66 24.17
C VAL A 392 5.54 21.80 24.20
N ARG A 393 6.01 23.05 24.15
CA ARG A 393 5.14 24.25 24.10
C ARG A 393 5.03 24.77 22.68
N GLN A 394 4.00 25.58 22.40
CA GLN A 394 3.84 26.23 21.11
C GLN A 394 5.08 27.11 20.80
N GLY A 395 5.75 26.82 19.67
CA GLY A 395 6.97 27.51 19.25
C GLY A 395 8.29 26.82 19.67
N ASP A 396 8.24 25.73 20.44
CA ASP A 396 9.43 24.94 20.77
C ASP A 396 10.00 24.20 19.55
N THR A 397 11.31 23.99 19.55
CA THR A 397 12.02 23.12 18.60
C THR A 397 12.89 22.14 19.38
N LEU A 398 13.19 20.94 18.83
CA LEU A 398 14.06 19.97 19.51
C LEU A 398 15.41 20.56 19.88
N TRP A 399 15.93 21.48 19.07
CA TRP A 399 17.17 22.19 19.35
C TRP A 399 17.05 23.18 20.52
N ALA A 400 15.96 23.95 20.61
CA ALA A 400 15.72 24.86 21.73
C ALA A 400 15.47 24.10 23.04
N ILE A 401 14.77 22.97 22.97
CA ILE A 401 14.54 22.07 24.10
C ILE A 401 15.87 21.45 24.56
N ALA A 402 16.67 20.90 23.63
CA ALA A 402 17.98 20.33 23.91
C ALA A 402 18.90 21.32 24.64
N ARG A 403 18.98 22.56 24.15
CA ARG A 403 19.78 23.62 24.78
C ARG A 403 19.28 24.00 26.17
N LYS A 404 17.96 24.03 26.38
CA LYS A 404 17.33 24.33 27.67
C LYS A 404 17.52 23.21 28.70
N CYS A 405 17.55 21.96 28.23
CA CYS A 405 17.76 20.77 29.03
C CYS A 405 19.25 20.37 29.15
N GLY A 406 20.17 21.16 28.59
CA GLY A 406 21.61 20.90 28.68
C GLY A 406 22.07 19.65 27.90
N CYS A 407 21.33 19.22 26.89
CA CYS A 407 21.60 18.01 26.10
C CYS A 407 21.63 18.30 24.59
N SER A 408 21.84 17.27 23.79
CA SER A 408 21.84 17.30 22.33
C SER A 408 20.48 16.88 21.76
N VAL A 409 20.20 17.34 20.53
CA VAL A 409 19.00 16.91 19.78
C VAL A 409 19.01 15.40 19.57
N ALA A 410 20.20 14.82 19.33
CA ALA A 410 20.37 13.39 19.14
C ALA A 410 19.96 12.60 20.39
N GLU A 411 20.30 13.07 21.60
CA GLU A 411 19.88 12.44 22.86
C GLU A 411 18.36 12.45 23.03
N ILE A 412 17.71 13.59 22.77
CA ILE A 412 16.25 13.67 22.84
C ILE A 412 15.59 12.75 21.82
N VAL A 413 16.11 12.70 20.58
CA VAL A 413 15.59 11.80 19.55
C VAL A 413 15.79 10.34 19.94
N SER A 414 16.95 10.00 20.52
CA SER A 414 17.26 8.62 20.96
C SER A 414 16.35 8.13 22.09
N LEU A 415 15.97 9.00 23.03
CA LEU A 415 15.07 8.64 24.13
C LEU A 415 13.59 8.56 23.71
N ASN A 416 13.24 9.17 22.58
CA ASN A 416 11.87 9.28 22.09
C ASN A 416 11.72 8.72 20.67
N TRP A 417 12.53 7.72 20.32
CA TRP A 417 12.59 7.17 18.97
C TRP A 417 11.25 6.57 18.49
N GLU A 418 10.38 6.19 19.43
CA GLU A 418 9.01 5.71 19.15
C GLU A 418 8.03 6.85 18.78
N LEU A 419 8.28 8.06 19.30
CA LEU A 419 7.41 9.25 19.14
C LEU A 419 7.92 10.19 18.03
N ILE A 420 9.23 10.41 17.95
CA ILE A 420 9.85 11.35 17.01
C ILE A 420 10.22 10.63 15.72
N ARG A 421 9.29 10.65 14.75
CA ARG A 421 9.47 10.08 13.39
C ARG A 421 10.17 11.02 12.43
N ASN A 422 10.08 12.33 12.68
CA ASN A 422 10.81 13.38 11.96
C ASN A 422 11.29 14.44 12.97
N PRO A 423 12.60 14.58 13.21
CA PRO A 423 13.14 15.54 14.17
C PRO A 423 12.82 17.02 13.87
N ALA A 424 12.40 17.34 12.64
CA ALA A 424 11.98 18.68 12.27
C ALA A 424 10.49 18.99 12.61
N LEU A 425 9.72 17.99 13.04
CA LEU A 425 8.28 18.10 13.30
C LEU A 425 7.94 17.56 14.69
N ILE A 426 7.88 18.47 15.66
CA ILE A 426 7.34 18.21 17.01
C ILE A 426 6.11 19.08 17.24
N TYR A 427 5.16 18.60 18.03
CA TYR A 427 3.89 19.29 18.25
C TYR A 427 3.72 19.69 19.71
N SER A 428 3.09 20.84 19.93
CA SER A 428 2.75 21.32 21.27
C SER A 428 1.91 20.27 22.00
N GLY A 429 2.23 20.02 23.27
CA GLY A 429 1.61 19.00 24.11
C GLY A 429 2.29 17.64 24.09
N TRP A 430 3.30 17.41 23.23
CA TRP A 430 4.08 16.17 23.26
C TRP A 430 4.90 16.05 24.55
N GLU A 431 4.91 14.86 25.14
CA GLU A 431 5.75 14.51 26.29
C GLU A 431 7.04 13.85 25.80
N LEU A 432 8.15 14.59 25.85
CA LEU A 432 9.46 14.10 25.45
C LEU A 432 10.29 13.70 26.67
N LYS A 433 10.81 12.48 26.66
CA LYS A 433 11.88 12.03 27.56
C LYS A 433 13.15 12.79 27.24
N VAL A 434 13.62 13.62 28.17
CA VAL A 434 14.86 14.38 28.02
C VAL A 434 15.86 13.93 29.08
N PRO A 435 17.17 13.90 28.77
CA PRO A 435 18.19 13.66 29.79
C PRO A 435 18.11 14.72 30.90
N GLN A 436 18.28 14.30 32.16
CA GLN A 436 18.55 15.18 33.30
C GLN A 436 19.90 14.82 33.92
N ASP A 437 20.57 15.82 34.46
CA ASP A 437 21.79 15.66 35.26
C ASP A 437 21.48 15.14 36.67
#